data_AF-A0A1T5GXC7-F1
#
_entry.id   AF-A0A1T5GXC7-F1
#
_cell.length_a   1.000
_cell.length_b   1.000
_cell.length_c   1.000
_cell.angle_alpha   90.00
_cell.angle_beta   90.00
_cell.angle_gamma   90.00
#
_symmetry.space_group_name_H-M   'P 1'
#
loop_
_entity.id
_entity.type
_entity.pdbx_description
1 polymer ?
#
loop_
_entity_poly.entity_id
_entity_poly.type
_entity_poly.pdbx_seq_one_letter_code
_entity_poly.pdbx_strand_id
1 'polypeptide(L)'
;MDDKGTKRLRMTASSLDGRDFSNMDLENADFSFSSLKDINFDGANLRNAKLRFAALDRTTFRNSDLRNADLSFSSLTDVDLSGAKVEGANFSFTSQEKSFNWRDFNLIGIIQNQGWIGTLISVTLGALILYGINAISYFTAEISFTNEPVRIKLYQYLVSQNVIAGVFTILLTQGIIVWLDVFIKRTFIKHLILSIIVLIFNNLLSIGIYLLFGTTLVSNYKMLYPNESAHNAPWYWYMWGPIIVANVFYFLSREGKQISRKISDQEYQLLNLEKLKTRAELDALQARINPHFLYNSLNSIASLVHEDPDKAEEMTLLLSKLFRYTTGRKTNDYFDTIENELEMVATYLQVEKVRFGDRLRFNVEVTDPALKELQVPKFILQPIVENAIKHGVSKMADQGQIVVRIYEENDWLHLCVHDNGPAFPDTMGAGYGIRSIQDKLKLLYGEEAHLELHNEPRKSVNISIQKSAIVQNDQNKYAIPT
;
A
#
# COMPACT_ATOMS: atom_id res chain seq x y z
N MET A 1 14.57 -36.13 3.96
CA MET A 1 13.28 -36.70 4.37
C MET A 1 12.19 -35.88 3.71
N ASP A 2 11.39 -36.55 2.88
CA ASP A 2 10.22 -36.12 2.10
C ASP A 2 9.75 -34.66 2.18
N ASP A 3 9.83 -33.93 1.07
CA ASP A 3 8.84 -32.91 0.68
C ASP A 3 8.17 -33.39 -0.61
N LYS A 4 7.25 -34.36 -0.46
CA LYS A 4 6.29 -34.68 -1.51
C LYS A 4 5.32 -33.51 -1.61
N GLY A 5 5.54 -32.66 -2.61
CA GLY A 5 4.76 -31.48 -2.87
C GLY A 5 3.25 -31.73 -2.85
N THR A 6 2.59 -31.14 -1.85
CA THR A 6 1.19 -30.78 -1.95
C THR A 6 1.07 -29.75 -3.08
N LYS A 7 0.48 -30.16 -4.21
CA LYS A 7 0.14 -29.26 -5.30
C LYS A 7 -0.74 -28.14 -4.73
N ARG A 8 -0.17 -26.94 -4.60
CA ARG A 8 -0.90 -25.73 -4.23
C ARG A 8 -1.98 -25.48 -5.26
N LEU A 9 -3.23 -25.32 -4.82
CA LEU A 9 -4.33 -24.98 -5.72
C LEU A 9 -4.07 -23.59 -6.30
N ARG A 10 -3.87 -23.52 -7.62
CA ARG A 10 -3.61 -22.26 -8.33
C ARG A 10 -4.75 -22.01 -9.31
N MET A 11 -5.61 -21.06 -8.96
CA MET A 11 -6.75 -20.61 -9.74
C MET A 11 -6.69 -19.09 -9.88
N THR A 12 -5.61 -18.60 -10.47
CA THR A 12 -5.36 -17.17 -10.71
C THR A 12 -6.08 -16.70 -11.97
N ALA A 13 -6.55 -15.45 -11.99
CA ALA A 13 -7.24 -14.85 -13.14
C ALA A 13 -8.40 -15.71 -13.70
N SER A 14 -9.10 -16.42 -12.81
CA SER A 14 -10.19 -17.33 -13.14
C SER A 14 -11.53 -16.78 -12.68
N SER A 15 -12.63 -17.15 -13.35
CA SER A 15 -14.00 -16.83 -12.90
C SER A 15 -14.59 -18.03 -12.18
N LEU A 16 -14.82 -17.90 -10.87
CA LEU A 16 -15.33 -18.94 -9.99
C LEU A 16 -16.59 -18.52 -9.24
N ASP A 17 -17.27 -17.48 -9.72
CA ASP A 17 -18.46 -16.91 -9.09
C ASP A 17 -19.52 -17.98 -8.75
N GLY A 18 -20.13 -17.86 -7.58
CA GLY A 18 -21.22 -18.73 -7.12
C GLY A 18 -20.83 -20.15 -6.70
N ARG A 19 -19.53 -20.47 -6.63
CA ARG A 19 -19.07 -21.82 -6.23
C ARG A 19 -19.01 -22.00 -4.71
N ASP A 20 -19.14 -23.25 -4.29
CA ASP A 20 -19.03 -23.67 -2.89
C ASP A 20 -17.68 -24.33 -2.62
N PHE A 21 -16.93 -23.73 -1.70
CA PHE A 21 -15.64 -24.16 -1.18
C PHE A 21 -15.68 -24.37 0.35
N SER A 22 -16.87 -24.48 0.93
CA SER A 22 -17.02 -24.65 2.37
C SER A 22 -16.29 -25.90 2.89
N ASN A 23 -15.68 -25.78 4.07
CA ASN A 23 -14.90 -26.81 4.76
C ASN A 23 -13.71 -27.40 3.95
N MET A 24 -13.30 -26.77 2.85
CA MET A 24 -12.16 -27.23 2.07
C MET A 24 -10.82 -26.79 2.68
N ASP A 25 -9.79 -27.62 2.48
CA ASP A 25 -8.41 -27.25 2.76
C ASP A 25 -7.79 -26.52 1.57
N LEU A 26 -7.66 -25.22 1.70
CA LEU A 26 -7.16 -24.26 0.72
C LEU A 26 -5.92 -23.53 1.24
N GLU A 27 -5.17 -24.16 2.15
CA GLU A 27 -3.93 -23.60 2.67
C GLU A 27 -2.93 -23.35 1.54
N ASN A 28 -2.32 -22.17 1.51
CA ASN A 28 -1.42 -21.70 0.45
C ASN A 28 -2.05 -21.64 -0.97
N ALA A 29 -3.38 -21.69 -1.10
CA ALA A 29 -4.05 -21.53 -2.38
C ALA A 29 -3.82 -20.13 -2.98
N ASP A 30 -3.76 -20.04 -4.30
CA ASP A 30 -3.58 -18.78 -5.02
C ASP A 30 -4.77 -18.50 -5.95
N PHE A 31 -5.60 -17.55 -5.52
CA PHE A 31 -6.77 -17.02 -6.21
C PHE A 31 -6.56 -15.56 -6.66
N SER A 32 -5.30 -15.11 -6.77
CA SER A 32 -5.01 -13.72 -7.14
C SER A 32 -5.67 -13.36 -8.48
N PHE A 33 -6.24 -12.16 -8.57
CA PHE A 33 -6.92 -11.61 -9.77
C PHE A 33 -8.18 -12.37 -10.23
N SER A 34 -8.73 -13.26 -9.41
CA SER A 34 -9.90 -14.06 -9.78
C SER A 34 -11.22 -13.38 -9.42
N SER A 35 -12.27 -13.65 -10.20
CA SER A 35 -13.64 -13.31 -9.81
C SER A 35 -14.17 -14.43 -8.92
N LEU A 36 -14.51 -14.06 -7.69
CA LEU A 36 -14.89 -14.96 -6.60
C LEU A 36 -16.21 -14.49 -5.96
N LYS A 37 -17.10 -13.85 -6.74
CA LYS A 37 -18.33 -13.24 -6.23
C LYS A 37 -19.31 -14.32 -5.82
N ASP A 38 -20.09 -14.07 -4.78
CA ASP A 38 -21.12 -14.99 -4.28
C ASP A 38 -20.57 -16.40 -3.93
N ILE A 39 -19.28 -16.50 -3.54
CA ILE A 39 -18.68 -17.78 -3.14
C ILE A 39 -18.97 -18.10 -1.68
N ASN A 40 -19.07 -19.40 -1.37
CA ASN A 40 -19.12 -19.90 0.00
C ASN A 40 -17.75 -20.48 0.43
N PHE A 41 -17.06 -19.84 1.38
CA PHE A 41 -15.85 -20.34 2.05
C PHE A 41 -16.09 -20.69 3.52
N ASP A 42 -17.34 -20.90 3.94
CA ASP A 42 -17.66 -21.18 5.34
C ASP A 42 -16.90 -22.42 5.85
N GLY A 43 -16.19 -22.29 6.97
CA GLY A 43 -15.38 -23.36 7.58
C GLY A 43 -14.11 -23.76 6.81
N ALA A 44 -13.77 -23.09 5.70
CA ALA A 44 -12.58 -23.42 4.91
C ALA A 44 -11.27 -23.05 5.62
N ASN A 45 -10.20 -23.82 5.37
CA ASN A 45 -8.83 -23.47 5.78
C ASN A 45 -8.16 -22.69 4.64
N LEU A 46 -7.98 -21.39 4.81
CA LEU A 46 -7.39 -20.46 3.85
C LEU A 46 -6.08 -19.84 4.39
N ARG A 47 -5.38 -20.53 5.30
CA ARG A 47 -4.12 -20.03 5.86
C ARG A 47 -3.10 -19.77 4.74
N ASN A 48 -2.41 -18.63 4.81
CA ASN A 48 -1.44 -18.20 3.81
C ASN A 48 -1.99 -18.13 2.36
N ALA A 49 -3.31 -18.16 2.16
CA ALA A 49 -3.91 -18.08 0.83
C ALA A 49 -3.72 -16.69 0.21
N LYS A 50 -3.56 -16.62 -1.11
CA LYS A 50 -3.44 -15.35 -1.85
C LYS A 50 -4.75 -15.06 -2.56
N LEU A 51 -5.41 -14.00 -2.14
CA LEU A 51 -6.70 -13.49 -2.64
C LEU A 51 -6.56 -12.03 -3.13
N ARG A 52 -5.32 -11.56 -3.37
CA ARG A 52 -5.07 -10.19 -3.78
C ARG A 52 -5.77 -9.86 -5.11
N PHE A 53 -6.31 -8.65 -5.23
CA PHE A 53 -7.07 -8.21 -6.40
C PHE A 53 -8.25 -9.12 -6.79
N ALA A 54 -8.70 -10.02 -5.91
CA ALA A 54 -9.86 -10.85 -6.18
C ALA A 54 -11.17 -10.06 -5.99
N ALA A 55 -12.19 -10.36 -6.78
CA ALA A 55 -13.53 -9.79 -6.58
C ALA A 55 -14.33 -10.72 -5.65
N LEU A 56 -14.43 -10.39 -4.38
CA LEU A 56 -15.05 -11.20 -3.32
C LEU A 56 -16.43 -10.68 -2.90
N ASP A 57 -17.11 -9.91 -3.76
CA ASP A 57 -18.40 -9.32 -3.41
C ASP A 57 -19.44 -10.40 -3.05
N ARG A 58 -20.15 -10.23 -1.93
CA ARG A 58 -21.16 -11.15 -1.37
C ARG A 58 -20.65 -12.54 -1.01
N THR A 59 -19.35 -12.69 -0.80
CA THR A 59 -18.72 -13.96 -0.41
C THR A 59 -18.84 -14.20 1.10
N THR A 60 -19.03 -15.46 1.52
CA THR A 60 -19.12 -15.84 2.93
C THR A 60 -17.87 -16.59 3.39
N PHE A 61 -17.39 -16.28 4.59
CA PHE A 61 -16.18 -16.83 5.22
C PHE A 61 -16.45 -17.28 6.66
N ARG A 62 -17.69 -17.66 6.99
CA ARG A 62 -18.07 -17.90 8.39
C ARG A 62 -17.25 -19.03 8.99
N ASN A 63 -16.71 -18.83 10.19
CA ASN A 63 -15.87 -19.81 10.90
C ASN A 63 -14.65 -20.34 10.09
N SER A 64 -14.22 -19.63 9.05
CA SER A 64 -13.04 -20.00 8.25
C SER A 64 -11.72 -19.63 8.92
N ASP A 65 -10.62 -20.22 8.48
CA ASP A 65 -9.27 -19.89 8.95
C ASP A 65 -8.48 -19.12 7.88
N LEU A 66 -8.39 -17.81 8.04
CA LEU A 66 -7.74 -16.88 7.11
C LEU A 66 -6.36 -16.40 7.62
N ARG A 67 -5.75 -17.06 8.61
CA ARG A 67 -4.50 -16.57 9.21
C ARG A 67 -3.40 -16.42 8.16
N ASN A 68 -2.73 -15.26 8.15
CA ASN A 68 -1.72 -14.87 7.16
C ASN A 68 -2.20 -14.86 5.69
N ALA A 69 -3.50 -14.88 5.41
CA ALA A 69 -4.01 -14.75 4.04
C ALA A 69 -3.79 -13.33 3.50
N ASP A 70 -3.53 -13.19 2.21
CA ASP A 70 -3.32 -11.91 1.53
C ASP A 70 -4.55 -11.54 0.70
N LEU A 71 -5.41 -10.69 1.27
CA LEU A 71 -6.62 -10.17 0.62
C LEU A 71 -6.43 -8.74 0.09
N SER A 72 -5.19 -8.25 -0.01
CA SER A 72 -4.93 -6.86 -0.39
C SER A 72 -5.54 -6.50 -1.75
N PHE A 73 -6.06 -5.28 -1.89
CA PHE A 73 -6.70 -4.79 -3.12
C PHE A 73 -7.93 -5.59 -3.61
N SER A 74 -8.49 -6.47 -2.78
CA SER A 74 -9.70 -7.21 -3.13
C SER A 74 -10.98 -6.39 -2.87
N SER A 75 -12.04 -6.71 -3.61
CA SER A 75 -13.38 -6.11 -3.39
C SER A 75 -14.13 -6.90 -2.35
N LEU A 76 -14.57 -6.26 -1.26
CA LEU A 76 -15.20 -6.93 -0.10
C LEU A 76 -16.62 -6.40 0.18
N THR A 77 -17.37 -6.03 -0.86
CA THR A 77 -18.75 -5.54 -0.70
C THR A 77 -19.65 -6.66 -0.17
N ASP A 78 -20.37 -6.42 0.94
CA ASP A 78 -21.28 -7.39 1.56
C ASP A 78 -20.67 -8.76 1.92
N VAL A 79 -19.39 -8.78 2.33
CA VAL A 79 -18.70 -10.00 2.76
C VAL A 79 -19.00 -10.36 4.22
N ASP A 80 -19.31 -11.63 4.49
CA ASP A 80 -19.57 -12.14 5.84
C ASP A 80 -18.35 -12.88 6.42
N LEU A 81 -17.67 -12.27 7.38
CA LEU A 81 -16.50 -12.82 8.08
C LEU A 81 -16.83 -13.35 9.50
N SER A 82 -18.10 -13.59 9.80
CA SER A 82 -18.52 -13.94 11.17
C SER A 82 -17.82 -15.20 11.68
N GLY A 83 -17.05 -15.08 12.77
CA GLY A 83 -16.31 -16.19 13.38
C GLY A 83 -15.02 -16.60 12.65
N ALA A 84 -14.62 -15.90 11.58
CA ALA A 84 -13.38 -16.20 10.86
C ALA A 84 -12.13 -15.85 11.68
N LYS A 85 -11.07 -16.67 11.58
CA LYS A 85 -9.76 -16.41 12.21
C LYS A 85 -8.88 -15.64 11.24
N VAL A 86 -8.62 -14.36 11.51
CA VAL A 86 -7.94 -13.44 10.58
C VAL A 86 -6.58 -12.92 11.08
N GLU A 87 -5.98 -13.59 12.06
CA GLU A 87 -4.68 -13.17 12.64
C GLU A 87 -3.59 -13.14 11.56
N GLY A 88 -2.94 -11.99 11.37
CA GLY A 88 -1.91 -11.80 10.35
C GLY A 88 -2.42 -11.68 8.90
N ALA A 89 -3.73 -11.72 8.67
CA ALA A 89 -4.29 -11.54 7.34
C ALA A 89 -4.14 -10.09 6.86
N ASN A 90 -3.78 -9.90 5.59
CA ASN A 90 -3.57 -8.60 4.97
C ASN A 90 -4.84 -8.12 4.25
N PHE A 91 -5.48 -7.07 4.76
CA PHE A 91 -6.65 -6.42 4.16
C PHE A 91 -6.36 -5.03 3.57
N SER A 92 -5.08 -4.70 3.37
CA SER A 92 -4.67 -3.38 2.90
C SER A 92 -5.35 -3.04 1.57
N PHE A 93 -5.92 -1.84 1.47
CA PHE A 93 -6.57 -1.33 0.26
C PHE A 93 -7.77 -2.15 -0.25
N THR A 94 -8.46 -2.87 0.63
CA THR A 94 -9.71 -3.55 0.28
C THR A 94 -10.87 -2.55 0.24
N SER A 95 -11.73 -2.65 -0.78
CA SER A 95 -12.94 -1.81 -0.85
C SER A 95 -14.03 -2.43 0.02
N GLN A 96 -14.08 -1.99 1.28
CA GLN A 96 -15.18 -2.31 2.17
C GLN A 96 -16.12 -1.08 2.24
N GLU A 97 -17.39 -1.23 1.88
CA GLU A 97 -18.39 -0.36 2.51
C GLU A 97 -18.39 -0.71 3.99
N LYS A 98 -18.03 0.25 4.85
CA LYS A 98 -17.93 0.04 6.30
C LYS A 98 -19.28 -0.43 6.85
N SER A 99 -19.44 -1.73 7.05
CA SER A 99 -20.48 -2.27 7.92
C SER A 99 -20.12 -1.89 9.36
N PHE A 100 -21.11 -1.40 10.10
CA PHE A 100 -20.94 -0.87 11.45
C PHE A 100 -20.41 -1.96 12.41
N ASN A 101 -19.19 -1.80 12.91
CA ASN A 101 -18.55 -2.73 13.85
C ASN A 101 -18.67 -2.22 15.30
N TRP A 102 -19.32 -2.99 16.18
CA TRP A 102 -19.54 -2.66 17.59
C TRP A 102 -18.25 -2.55 18.41
N ARG A 103 -17.10 -3.05 17.91
CA ARG A 103 -15.79 -2.88 18.56
C ARG A 103 -15.15 -1.51 18.35
N ASP A 104 -15.61 -0.74 17.35
CA ASP A 104 -15.18 0.64 17.11
C ASP A 104 -15.97 1.66 17.95
N PHE A 105 -16.65 1.19 19.00
CA PHE A 105 -17.45 2.01 19.91
C PHE A 105 -16.56 2.85 20.83
N ASN A 106 -15.90 3.84 20.24
CA ASN A 106 -15.25 4.93 20.94
C ASN A 106 -15.80 6.27 20.41
N LEU A 107 -15.66 7.34 21.18
CA LEU A 107 -16.22 8.66 20.83
C LEU A 107 -15.77 9.14 19.44
N ILE A 108 -14.56 8.75 19.04
CA ILE A 108 -13.93 9.09 17.75
C ILE A 108 -14.55 8.28 16.61
N GLY A 109 -14.82 6.98 16.80
CA GLY A 109 -15.45 6.09 15.84
C GLY A 109 -16.92 6.44 15.59
N ILE A 110 -17.64 6.90 16.61
CA ILE A 110 -19.01 7.40 16.51
C ILE A 110 -19.07 8.70 15.67
N ILE A 111 -18.07 9.57 15.80
CA ILE A 111 -17.95 10.81 15.01
C ILE A 111 -17.45 10.52 13.58
N GLN A 112 -16.63 9.49 13.39
CA GLN A 112 -16.06 9.12 12.10
C GLN A 112 -17.01 8.28 11.22
N ASN A 113 -18.02 7.62 11.80
CA ASN A 113 -18.94 6.79 11.03
C ASN A 113 -20.01 7.65 10.33
N GLN A 114 -19.82 7.92 9.05
CA GLN A 114 -20.63 8.86 8.26
C GLN A 114 -22.01 8.29 7.80
N GLY A 115 -22.39 7.10 8.28
CA GLY A 115 -23.71 6.52 8.02
C GLY A 115 -24.83 7.08 8.90
N TRP A 116 -26.08 6.75 8.56
CA TRP A 116 -27.25 7.09 9.36
C TRP A 116 -27.17 6.57 10.81
N ILE A 117 -26.46 5.45 11.02
CA ILE A 117 -26.22 4.84 12.34
C ILE A 117 -25.29 5.71 13.20
N GLY A 118 -24.18 6.23 12.66
CA GLY A 118 -23.27 7.11 13.41
C GLY A 118 -23.93 8.44 13.78
N THR A 119 -24.80 8.94 12.88
CA THR A 119 -25.67 10.10 13.15
C THR A 119 -26.64 9.79 14.29
N LEU A 120 -27.35 8.66 14.24
CA LEU A 120 -28.29 8.23 15.28
C LEU A 120 -27.61 8.06 16.64
N ILE A 121 -26.41 7.47 16.68
CA ILE A 121 -25.65 7.26 17.91
C ILE A 121 -25.13 8.59 18.47
N SER A 122 -24.63 9.50 17.61
CA SER A 122 -24.20 10.83 18.03
C SER A 122 -25.37 11.66 18.57
N VAL A 123 -26.55 11.55 17.96
CA VAL A 123 -27.80 12.16 18.45
C VAL A 123 -28.16 11.60 19.83
N THR A 124 -28.10 10.27 19.98
CA THR A 124 -28.48 9.57 21.21
C THR A 124 -27.50 9.86 22.35
N LEU A 125 -26.20 9.88 22.08
CA LEU A 125 -25.16 10.15 23.06
C LEU A 125 -25.13 11.64 23.47
N GLY A 126 -25.29 12.55 22.51
CA GLY A 126 -25.44 13.98 22.77
C GLY A 126 -26.68 14.28 23.61
N ALA A 127 -27.79 13.61 23.32
CA ALA A 127 -28.98 13.66 24.15
C ALA A 127 -28.70 13.10 25.56
N LEU A 128 -28.10 11.91 25.70
CA LEU A 128 -27.81 11.31 27.01
C LEU A 128 -26.92 12.19 27.90
N ILE A 129 -25.89 12.84 27.35
CA ILE A 129 -24.97 13.69 28.13
C ILE A 129 -25.68 14.95 28.64
N LEU A 130 -26.48 15.61 27.79
CA LEU A 130 -27.23 16.80 28.17
C LEU A 130 -28.46 16.50 29.04
N TYR A 131 -29.11 15.36 28.83
CA TYR A 131 -30.32 14.98 29.56
C TYR A 131 -30.04 14.14 30.81
N GLY A 132 -28.85 13.56 30.95
CA GLY A 132 -28.42 12.92 32.20
C GLY A 132 -28.44 13.91 33.38
N ILE A 133 -28.04 15.17 33.15
CA ILE A 133 -28.09 16.24 34.16
C ILE A 133 -29.55 16.65 34.50
N ASN A 134 -30.44 16.69 33.50
CA ASN A 134 -31.87 16.94 33.72
C ASN A 134 -32.57 15.76 34.42
N ALA A 135 -32.16 14.53 34.12
CA ALA A 135 -32.65 13.32 34.77
C ALA A 135 -32.20 13.26 36.23
N ILE A 136 -30.95 13.65 36.54
CA ILE A 136 -30.49 13.81 37.93
C ILE A 136 -31.39 14.82 38.66
N SER A 137 -31.65 15.98 38.05
CA SER A 137 -32.54 16.99 38.64
C SER A 137 -33.97 16.46 38.88
N TYR A 138 -34.50 15.67 37.93
CA TYR A 138 -35.80 15.00 38.04
C TYR A 138 -35.85 13.98 39.17
N PHE A 139 -34.90 13.04 39.22
CA PHE A 139 -34.85 12.03 40.26
C PHE A 139 -34.59 12.65 41.64
N THR A 140 -33.78 13.71 41.72
CA THR A 140 -33.61 14.48 42.95
C THR A 140 -34.92 15.14 43.40
N ALA A 141 -35.71 15.70 42.48
CA ALA A 141 -37.02 16.27 42.80
C ALA A 141 -38.06 15.20 43.20
N GLU A 142 -38.09 14.07 42.49
CA GLU A 142 -38.98 12.93 42.78
C GLU A 142 -38.72 12.35 44.18
N ILE A 143 -37.44 12.20 44.55
CA ILE A 143 -37.03 11.75 45.89
C ILE A 143 -37.38 12.81 46.95
N SER A 144 -37.27 14.10 46.64
CA SER A 144 -37.51 15.18 47.60
C SER A 144 -39.00 15.43 47.87
N PHE A 145 -39.89 15.01 46.96
CA PHE A 145 -41.31 15.40 46.97
C PHE A 145 -42.29 14.24 46.80
N THR A 146 -41.89 13.04 47.23
CA THR A 146 -42.57 11.75 46.98
C THR A 146 -44.05 11.71 47.43
N ASN A 147 -44.47 12.60 48.32
CA ASN A 147 -45.84 12.67 48.84
C ASN A 147 -46.77 13.66 48.10
N GLU A 148 -46.29 14.33 47.05
CA GLU A 148 -47.02 15.42 46.36
C GLU A 148 -47.23 15.12 44.85
N PRO A 149 -48.34 14.44 44.46
CA PRO A 149 -48.53 13.92 43.10
C PRO A 149 -48.64 15.01 42.03
N VAL A 150 -49.08 16.22 42.38
CA VAL A 150 -49.16 17.36 41.45
C VAL A 150 -47.77 17.86 41.07
N ARG A 151 -46.84 17.87 42.03
CA ARG A 151 -45.45 18.30 41.82
C ARG A 151 -44.68 17.29 40.95
N ILE A 152 -44.86 16.00 41.20
CA ILE A 152 -44.30 14.91 40.39
C ILE A 152 -44.72 15.05 38.91
N LYS A 153 -46.02 15.21 38.64
CA LYS A 153 -46.52 15.37 37.26
C LYS A 153 -45.96 16.61 36.55
N LEU A 154 -45.75 17.72 37.28
CA LEU A 154 -45.13 18.91 36.70
C LEU A 154 -43.66 18.65 36.32
N TYR A 155 -42.88 17.99 37.19
CA TYR A 155 -41.50 17.64 36.88
C TYR A 155 -41.39 16.64 35.71
N GLN A 156 -42.28 15.65 35.65
CA GLN A 156 -42.38 14.72 34.51
C GLN A 156 -42.62 15.47 33.18
N TYR A 157 -43.52 16.44 33.19
CA TYR A 157 -43.78 17.30 32.04
C TYR A 157 -42.56 18.12 31.63
N LEU A 158 -41.89 18.79 32.58
CA LEU A 158 -40.71 19.62 32.31
C LEU A 158 -39.55 18.79 31.71
N VAL A 159 -39.32 17.58 32.21
CA VAL A 159 -38.31 16.67 31.67
C VAL A 159 -38.69 16.21 30.27
N SER A 160 -39.94 15.80 30.06
CA SER A 160 -40.43 15.34 28.77
C SER A 160 -40.31 16.44 27.71
N GLN A 161 -40.70 17.67 28.06
CA GLN A 161 -40.54 18.84 27.20
C GLN A 161 -39.06 19.06 26.83
N ASN A 162 -38.16 19.00 27.80
CA ASN A 162 -36.73 19.19 27.58
C ASN A 162 -36.14 18.10 26.67
N VAL A 163 -36.50 16.82 26.86
CA VAL A 163 -36.06 15.71 26.00
C VAL A 163 -36.54 15.89 24.57
N ILE A 164 -37.83 16.22 24.39
CA ILE A 164 -38.41 16.49 23.07
C ILE A 164 -37.65 17.64 22.40
N ALA A 165 -37.46 18.77 23.11
CA ALA A 165 -36.71 19.92 22.62
C ALA A 165 -35.29 19.56 22.13
N GLY A 166 -34.59 18.68 22.83
CA GLY A 166 -33.24 18.23 22.45
C GLY A 166 -33.20 17.39 21.20
N VAL A 167 -34.03 16.36 21.15
CA VAL A 167 -34.12 15.48 19.98
C VAL A 167 -34.40 16.31 18.74
N PHE A 168 -35.40 17.19 18.81
CA PHE A 168 -35.72 18.07 17.69
C PHE A 168 -34.61 19.10 17.40
N THR A 169 -33.89 19.60 18.40
CA THR A 169 -32.73 20.50 18.19
C THR A 169 -31.63 19.81 17.39
N ILE A 170 -31.30 18.55 17.71
CA ILE A 170 -30.25 17.81 17.00
C ILE A 170 -30.72 17.48 15.57
N LEU A 171 -31.97 17.03 15.38
CA LEU A 171 -32.53 16.76 14.06
C LEU A 171 -32.57 18.02 13.18
N LEU A 172 -33.02 19.13 13.74
CA LEU A 172 -33.02 20.43 13.07
C LEU A 172 -31.60 20.84 12.67
N THR A 173 -30.65 20.70 13.60
CA THR A 173 -29.24 21.00 13.35
C THR A 173 -28.71 20.15 12.19
N GLN A 174 -28.96 18.85 12.17
CA GLN A 174 -28.56 17.96 11.07
C GLN A 174 -29.14 18.39 9.72
N GLY A 175 -30.43 18.69 9.66
CA GLY A 175 -31.08 19.13 8.41
C GLY A 175 -30.52 20.44 7.89
N ILE A 176 -30.19 21.38 8.79
CA ILE A 176 -29.73 22.72 8.42
C ILE A 176 -28.23 22.76 8.11
N ILE A 177 -27.41 21.88 8.71
CA ILE A 177 -25.96 21.87 8.49
C ILE A 177 -25.60 21.74 7.01
N VAL A 178 -26.27 20.85 6.28
CA VAL A 178 -26.03 20.64 4.85
C VAL A 178 -26.29 21.93 4.07
N TRP A 179 -27.42 22.59 4.36
CA TRP A 179 -27.79 23.85 3.75
C TRP A 179 -26.79 24.97 4.11
N LEU A 180 -26.42 25.12 5.39
CA LEU A 180 -25.44 26.10 5.85
C LEU A 180 -24.08 25.89 5.18
N ASP A 181 -23.66 24.65 4.99
CA ASP A 181 -22.38 24.33 4.37
C ASP A 181 -22.32 24.66 2.88
N VAL A 182 -23.45 24.60 2.16
CA VAL A 182 -23.55 24.95 0.74
C VAL A 182 -23.61 26.47 0.54
N PHE A 183 -24.46 27.17 1.28
CA PHE A 183 -24.78 28.57 0.98
C PHE A 183 -23.90 29.59 1.70
N ILE A 184 -23.26 29.21 2.81
CA ILE A 184 -22.53 30.15 3.65
C ILE A 184 -21.05 29.75 3.71
N LYS A 185 -20.16 30.69 3.38
CA LYS A 185 -18.70 30.42 3.41
C LYS A 185 -18.08 30.65 4.79
N ARG A 186 -18.52 31.69 5.51
CA ARG A 186 -17.92 32.08 6.81
C ARG A 186 -18.48 31.24 7.96
N THR A 187 -17.60 30.51 8.65
CA THR A 187 -17.94 29.66 9.81
C THR A 187 -18.71 30.41 10.89
N PHE A 188 -18.26 31.61 11.26
CA PHE A 188 -18.90 32.40 12.31
C PHE A 188 -20.38 32.71 11.99
N ILE A 189 -20.67 33.06 10.73
CA ILE A 189 -22.03 33.37 10.27
C ILE A 189 -22.91 32.11 10.34
N LYS A 190 -22.37 30.92 10.08
CA LYS A 190 -23.11 29.66 10.22
C LYS A 190 -23.54 29.41 11.66
N HIS A 191 -22.63 29.57 12.62
CA HIS A 191 -22.94 29.44 14.05
C HIS A 191 -23.99 30.46 14.50
N LEU A 192 -23.88 31.72 14.03
CA LEU A 192 -24.86 32.75 14.34
C LEU A 192 -26.27 32.40 13.81
N ILE A 193 -26.36 32.01 12.54
CA ILE A 193 -27.64 31.65 11.92
C ILE A 193 -28.22 30.38 12.54
N LEU A 194 -27.40 29.35 12.79
CA LEU A 194 -27.82 28.15 13.49
C LEU A 194 -28.39 28.49 14.87
N SER A 195 -27.73 29.37 15.62
CA SER A 195 -28.18 29.81 16.96
C SER A 195 -29.54 30.52 16.89
N ILE A 196 -29.74 31.40 15.91
CA ILE A 196 -31.02 32.11 15.71
C ILE A 196 -32.13 31.13 15.34
N ILE A 197 -31.87 30.19 14.42
CA ILE A 197 -32.88 29.23 13.98
C ILE A 197 -33.26 28.27 15.12
N VAL A 198 -32.28 27.73 15.84
CA VAL A 198 -32.51 26.85 17.00
C VAL A 198 -33.27 27.59 18.10
N LEU A 199 -32.93 28.86 18.36
CA LEU A 199 -33.64 29.70 19.31
C LEU A 199 -35.13 29.84 18.94
N ILE A 200 -35.43 30.27 17.70
CA ILE A 200 -36.82 30.49 17.25
C ILE A 200 -37.59 29.16 17.28
N PHE A 201 -37.01 28.11 16.70
CA PHE A 201 -37.65 26.80 16.63
C PHE A 201 -37.95 26.24 18.02
N ASN A 202 -37.00 26.28 18.94
CA ASN A 202 -37.17 25.70 20.26
C ASN A 202 -38.19 26.46 21.12
N ASN A 203 -38.31 27.78 20.92
CA ASN A 203 -39.37 28.59 21.55
C ASN A 203 -40.75 28.21 21.00
N LEU A 204 -40.90 28.12 19.67
CA LEU A 204 -42.15 27.71 19.06
C LEU A 204 -42.58 26.30 19.49
N LEU A 205 -41.62 25.37 19.54
CA LEU A 205 -41.84 24.01 20.03
C LEU A 205 -42.28 24.00 21.49
N SER A 206 -41.60 24.77 22.35
CA SER A 206 -41.94 24.88 23.78
C SER A 206 -43.33 25.47 24.00
N ILE A 207 -43.70 26.50 23.24
CA ILE A 207 -45.05 27.09 23.27
C ILE A 207 -46.10 26.06 22.84
N GLY A 208 -45.85 25.33 21.74
CA GLY A 208 -46.77 24.30 21.26
C GLY A 208 -47.00 23.18 22.29
N ILE A 209 -45.92 22.67 22.90
CA ILE A 209 -46.01 21.63 23.95
C ILE A 209 -46.75 22.17 25.18
N TYR A 210 -46.48 23.42 25.58
CA TYR A 210 -47.17 24.06 26.70
C TYR A 210 -48.68 24.19 26.46
N LEU A 211 -49.10 24.62 25.27
CA LEU A 211 -50.52 24.76 24.93
C LEU A 211 -51.25 23.41 24.93
N LEU A 212 -50.60 22.35 24.43
CA LEU A 212 -51.20 21.02 24.32
C LEU A 212 -51.26 20.26 25.65
N PHE A 213 -50.20 20.34 26.46
CA PHE A 213 -50.03 19.47 27.64
C PHE A 213 -49.74 20.23 28.94
N GLY A 214 -49.17 21.43 28.86
CA GLY A 214 -48.69 22.19 30.02
C GLY A 214 -49.77 23.02 30.73
N THR A 215 -50.76 23.55 30.02
CA THR A 215 -51.79 24.46 30.57
C THR A 215 -52.53 23.88 31.78
N THR A 216 -53.06 22.66 31.65
CA THR A 216 -53.78 21.96 32.72
C THR A 216 -52.87 21.65 33.92
N LEU A 217 -51.65 21.18 33.66
CA LEU A 217 -50.69 20.81 34.70
C LEU A 217 -50.22 22.02 35.52
N VAL A 218 -49.87 23.11 34.84
CA VAL A 218 -49.41 24.36 35.47
C VAL A 218 -50.55 25.04 36.23
N SER A 219 -51.78 25.03 35.68
CA SER A 219 -52.96 25.56 36.38
C SER A 219 -53.23 24.81 37.68
N ASN A 220 -53.21 23.47 37.65
CA ASN A 220 -53.42 22.63 38.83
C ASN A 220 -52.33 22.87 39.90
N TYR A 221 -51.08 23.04 39.48
CA TYR A 221 -49.97 23.36 40.38
C TYR A 221 -50.17 24.73 41.06
N LYS A 222 -50.48 25.76 40.28
CA LYS A 222 -50.67 27.13 40.78
C LYS A 222 -51.84 27.25 41.76
N MET A 223 -52.88 26.42 41.57
CA MET A 223 -54.03 26.37 42.47
C MET A 223 -53.68 25.77 43.85
N LEU A 224 -52.85 24.71 43.89
CA LEU A 224 -52.43 24.08 45.14
C LEU A 224 -51.34 24.85 45.89
N TYR A 225 -50.43 25.51 45.16
CA TYR A 225 -49.28 26.21 45.74
C TYR A 225 -49.23 27.69 45.29
N PRO A 226 -50.21 28.53 45.67
CA PRO A 226 -50.32 29.91 45.20
C PRO A 226 -49.18 30.82 45.69
N ASN A 227 -48.56 30.48 46.82
CA ASN A 227 -47.45 31.22 47.42
C ASN A 227 -46.08 30.79 46.90
N GLU A 228 -46.00 29.67 46.18
CA GLU A 228 -44.78 29.28 45.50
C GLU A 228 -44.69 30.08 44.19
N SER A 229 -43.71 30.98 44.12
CA SER A 229 -43.46 31.72 42.90
C SER A 229 -43.02 30.71 41.83
N ALA A 230 -43.70 30.69 40.69
CA ALA A 230 -43.23 29.99 39.48
C ALA A 230 -41.87 30.51 38.95
N HIS A 231 -41.19 31.38 39.70
CA HIS A 231 -39.92 32.02 39.41
C HIS A 231 -38.69 31.17 39.77
N ASN A 232 -38.88 29.98 40.36
CA ASN A 232 -37.77 29.14 40.85
C ASN A 232 -36.90 28.50 39.75
N ALA A 233 -37.27 28.66 38.48
CA ALA A 233 -36.47 28.25 37.34
C ALA A 233 -36.40 29.42 36.35
N PRO A 234 -35.27 30.13 36.26
CA PRO A 234 -35.15 31.21 35.31
C PRO A 234 -35.15 30.62 33.89
N TRP A 235 -36.28 30.75 33.21
CA TRP A 235 -36.58 30.17 31.90
C TRP A 235 -35.49 30.46 30.86
N TYR A 236 -34.79 31.59 30.99
CA TYR A 236 -33.67 31.98 30.12
C TYR A 236 -32.49 31.00 30.16
N TRP A 237 -32.21 30.30 31.27
CA TRP A 237 -31.16 29.27 31.33
C TRP A 237 -31.46 28.08 30.41
N TYR A 238 -32.74 27.72 30.29
CA TYR A 238 -33.20 26.64 29.42
C TYR A 238 -33.17 27.02 27.93
N MET A 239 -33.05 28.32 27.61
CA MET A 239 -32.88 28.78 26.22
C MET A 239 -31.45 28.59 25.71
N TRP A 240 -30.45 28.72 26.59
CA TRP A 240 -29.04 28.65 26.20
C TRP A 240 -28.58 27.22 25.94
N GLY A 241 -29.14 26.24 26.65
CA GLY A 241 -28.78 24.82 26.51
C GLY A 241 -28.81 24.35 25.06
N PRO A 242 -29.98 24.36 24.38
CA PRO A 242 -30.13 23.93 22.99
C PRO A 242 -29.19 24.63 22.00
N ILE A 243 -28.93 25.93 22.22
CA ILE A 243 -28.00 26.71 21.39
C ILE A 243 -26.58 26.18 21.55
N ILE A 244 -26.13 25.95 22.78
CA ILE A 244 -24.80 25.38 23.06
C ILE A 244 -24.70 23.99 22.42
N VAL A 245 -25.73 23.13 22.59
CA VAL A 245 -25.76 21.80 21.98
C VAL A 245 -25.59 21.87 20.47
N ALA A 246 -26.41 22.68 19.80
CA ALA A 246 -26.40 22.78 18.35
C ALA A 246 -25.03 23.24 17.83
N ASN A 247 -24.41 24.23 18.49
CA ASN A 247 -23.10 24.76 18.08
C ASN A 247 -21.95 23.78 18.33
N VAL A 248 -21.92 23.13 19.50
CA VAL A 248 -20.92 22.09 19.81
C VAL A 248 -21.06 20.91 18.85
N PHE A 249 -22.30 20.47 18.61
CA PHE A 249 -22.59 19.39 17.68
C PHE A 249 -22.16 19.73 16.25
N TYR A 250 -22.45 20.95 15.79
CA TYR A 250 -22.01 21.42 14.47
C TYR A 250 -20.48 21.45 14.38
N PHE A 251 -19.80 21.96 15.40
CA PHE A 251 -18.34 21.99 15.45
C PHE A 251 -17.73 20.58 15.34
N LEU A 252 -18.18 19.65 16.19
CA LEU A 252 -17.68 18.26 16.18
C LEU A 252 -17.93 17.56 14.85
N SER A 253 -19.12 17.73 14.28
CA SER A 253 -19.47 17.16 12.97
C SER A 253 -18.58 17.70 11.85
N ARG A 254 -18.23 18.99 11.91
CA ARG A 254 -17.38 19.64 10.91
C ARG A 254 -15.92 19.20 11.02
N GLU A 255 -15.37 19.15 12.23
CA GLU A 255 -14.00 18.68 12.45
C GLU A 255 -13.84 17.21 12.06
N GLY A 256 -14.83 16.37 12.39
CA GLY A 256 -14.88 14.97 11.93
C GLY A 256 -14.79 14.84 10.41
N LYS A 257 -15.54 15.66 9.66
CA LYS A 257 -15.48 15.69 8.18
C LYS A 257 -14.11 16.11 7.65
N GLN A 258 -13.46 17.11 8.27
CA GLN A 258 -12.15 17.59 7.81
C GLN A 258 -11.05 16.56 8.05
N ILE A 259 -11.04 15.94 9.23
CA ILE A 259 -10.06 14.90 9.57
C ILE A 259 -10.23 13.70 8.62
N SER A 260 -11.47 13.25 8.41
CA SER A 260 -11.76 12.13 7.50
C SER A 260 -11.30 12.40 6.06
N ARG A 261 -11.51 13.62 5.54
CA ARG A 261 -10.99 14.01 4.21
C ARG A 261 -9.48 13.99 4.14
N LYS A 262 -8.80 14.57 5.14
CA LYS A 262 -7.33 14.59 5.19
C LYS A 262 -6.74 13.18 5.22
N ILE A 263 -7.33 12.29 6.02
CA ILE A 263 -6.91 10.88 6.11
C ILE A 263 -7.09 10.20 4.75
N SER A 264 -8.26 10.36 4.11
CA SER A 264 -8.52 9.77 2.80
C SER A 264 -7.56 10.28 1.71
N ASP A 265 -7.26 11.59 1.72
CA ASP A 265 -6.28 12.17 0.79
C ASP A 265 -4.87 11.60 1.01
N GLN A 266 -4.47 11.42 2.28
CA GLN A 266 -3.18 10.82 2.64
C GLN A 266 -3.09 9.35 2.21
N GLU A 267 -4.14 8.57 2.46
CA GLU A 267 -4.23 7.17 2.02
C GLU A 267 -4.13 7.05 0.50
N TYR A 268 -4.82 7.94 -0.24
CA TYR A 268 -4.74 7.98 -1.70
C TYR A 268 -3.32 8.31 -2.20
N GLN A 269 -2.65 9.29 -1.58
CA GLN A 269 -1.28 9.65 -1.93
C GLN A 269 -0.30 8.49 -1.66
N LEU A 270 -0.44 7.82 -0.52
CA LEU A 270 0.38 6.68 -0.15
C LEU A 270 0.21 5.53 -1.15
N LEU A 271 -1.03 5.21 -1.51
CA LEU A 271 -1.36 4.20 -2.52
C LEU A 271 -0.72 4.53 -3.87
N ASN A 272 -0.80 5.78 -4.31
CA ASN A 272 -0.19 6.19 -5.57
C ASN A 272 1.33 6.07 -5.56
N LEU A 273 1.97 6.42 -4.43
CA LEU A 273 3.41 6.30 -4.25
C LEU A 273 3.85 4.84 -4.25
N GLU A 274 3.12 3.96 -3.57
CA GLU A 274 3.37 2.52 -3.59
C GLU A 274 3.24 1.95 -5.00
N LYS A 275 2.18 2.33 -5.74
CA LYS A 275 2.00 1.92 -7.14
C LYS A 275 3.15 2.36 -8.05
N LEU A 276 3.61 3.61 -7.90
CA LEU A 276 4.76 4.12 -8.66
C LEU A 276 6.03 3.37 -8.32
N LYS A 277 6.26 3.09 -7.03
CA LYS A 277 7.40 2.27 -6.56
C LYS A 277 7.36 0.87 -7.16
N THR A 278 6.24 0.16 -7.05
CA THR A 278 6.09 -1.19 -7.62
C THR A 278 6.29 -1.18 -9.14
N ARG A 279 5.78 -0.17 -9.84
CA ARG A 279 6.00 -0.03 -11.28
C ARG A 279 7.48 0.19 -11.60
N ALA A 280 8.16 1.07 -10.87
CA ALA A 280 9.59 1.29 -11.05
C ALA A 280 10.42 0.03 -10.76
N GLU A 281 10.05 -0.75 -9.73
CA GLU A 281 10.68 -2.04 -9.43
C GLU A 281 10.43 -3.07 -10.55
N LEU A 282 9.21 -3.13 -11.08
CA LEU A 282 8.87 -4.00 -12.22
C LEU A 282 9.62 -3.59 -13.50
N ASP A 283 9.66 -2.30 -13.82
CA ASP A 283 10.38 -1.77 -14.97
C ASP A 283 11.89 -2.05 -14.84
N ALA A 284 12.45 -1.90 -13.63
CA ALA A 284 13.84 -2.25 -13.35
C ALA A 284 14.11 -3.75 -13.45
N LEU A 285 13.17 -4.61 -13.02
CA LEU A 285 13.26 -6.06 -13.19
C LEU A 285 13.17 -6.47 -14.66
N GLN A 286 12.26 -5.88 -15.43
CA GLN A 286 12.15 -6.11 -16.87
C GLN A 286 13.42 -5.66 -17.61
N ALA A 287 14.00 -4.53 -17.22
CA ALA A 287 15.25 -4.04 -17.81
C ALA A 287 16.45 -4.95 -17.57
N ARG A 288 16.43 -5.80 -16.52
CA ARG A 288 17.50 -6.78 -16.25
C ARG A 288 17.53 -7.93 -17.26
N ILE A 289 16.48 -8.13 -18.06
CA ILE A 289 16.45 -9.15 -19.11
C ILE A 289 16.50 -8.43 -20.46
N ASN A 290 17.56 -8.64 -21.23
CA ASN A 290 17.65 -8.11 -22.60
C ASN A 290 16.70 -8.89 -23.52
N PRO A 291 15.52 -8.34 -23.91
CA PRO A 291 14.51 -9.12 -24.62
C PRO A 291 14.99 -9.54 -26.01
N HIS A 292 15.77 -8.68 -26.66
CA HIS A 292 16.32 -8.95 -27.98
C HIS A 292 17.33 -10.11 -27.96
N PHE A 293 18.20 -10.17 -26.95
CA PHE A 293 19.08 -11.31 -26.74
C PHE A 293 18.30 -12.62 -26.56
N LEU A 294 17.23 -12.58 -25.74
CA LEU A 294 16.39 -13.75 -25.51
C LEU A 294 15.68 -14.25 -26.78
N TYR A 295 15.05 -13.34 -27.54
CA TYR A 295 14.40 -13.70 -28.81
C TYR A 295 15.40 -14.33 -29.79
N ASN A 296 16.58 -13.74 -29.92
CA ASN A 296 17.63 -14.28 -30.80
C ASN A 296 18.10 -15.65 -30.34
N SER A 297 18.26 -15.84 -29.04
CA SER A 297 18.70 -17.11 -28.47
C SER A 297 17.67 -18.22 -28.72
N LEU A 298 16.38 -17.93 -28.53
CA LEU A 298 15.29 -18.87 -28.79
C LEU A 298 15.17 -19.22 -30.28
N ASN A 299 15.35 -18.25 -31.17
CA ASN A 299 15.34 -18.50 -32.62
C ASN A 299 16.54 -19.38 -33.05
N SER A 300 17.72 -19.15 -32.48
CA SER A 300 18.88 -20.01 -32.72
C SER A 300 18.64 -21.44 -32.22
N ILE A 301 18.05 -21.60 -31.03
CA ILE A 301 17.64 -22.94 -30.54
C ILE A 301 16.68 -23.57 -31.54
N ALA A 302 15.61 -22.87 -31.95
CA ALA A 302 14.61 -23.39 -32.88
C ALA A 302 15.21 -23.85 -34.23
N SER A 303 16.22 -23.13 -34.74
CA SER A 303 16.96 -23.53 -35.94
C SER A 303 17.85 -24.76 -35.70
N LEU A 304 18.53 -24.81 -34.55
CA LEU A 304 19.46 -25.89 -34.19
C LEU A 304 18.75 -27.21 -33.85
N VAL A 305 17.52 -27.19 -33.32
CA VAL A 305 16.79 -28.41 -32.91
C VAL A 305 16.72 -29.45 -34.04
N HIS A 306 16.64 -29.04 -35.30
CA HIS A 306 16.62 -29.95 -36.45
C HIS A 306 17.98 -30.16 -37.12
N GLU A 307 18.89 -29.18 -37.05
CA GLU A 307 20.20 -29.24 -37.72
C GLU A 307 21.29 -29.89 -36.86
N ASP A 308 21.35 -29.53 -35.57
CA ASP A 308 22.37 -29.95 -34.61
C ASP A 308 21.75 -29.98 -33.19
N PRO A 309 21.05 -31.09 -32.82
CA PRO A 309 20.35 -31.21 -31.55
C PRO A 309 21.26 -31.05 -30.33
N ASP A 310 22.51 -31.50 -30.43
CA ASP A 310 23.49 -31.41 -29.35
C ASP A 310 23.84 -29.94 -29.05
N LYS A 311 24.04 -29.12 -30.09
CA LYS A 311 24.21 -27.66 -29.91
C LYS A 311 22.96 -26.97 -29.39
N ALA A 312 21.76 -27.43 -29.78
CA ALA A 312 20.51 -26.89 -29.24
C ALA A 312 20.37 -27.16 -27.73
N GLU A 313 20.74 -28.37 -27.29
CA GLU A 313 20.82 -28.73 -25.87
C GLU A 313 21.86 -27.88 -25.13
N GLU A 314 23.08 -27.76 -25.69
CA GLU A 314 24.14 -26.91 -25.13
C GLU A 314 23.65 -25.47 -24.93
N MET A 315 23.04 -24.88 -25.97
CA MET A 315 22.49 -23.52 -25.91
C MET A 315 21.42 -23.37 -24.83
N THR A 316 20.56 -24.37 -24.67
CA THR A 316 19.51 -24.39 -23.65
C THR A 316 20.10 -24.42 -22.23
N LEU A 317 21.12 -25.24 -22.00
CA LEU A 317 21.82 -25.32 -20.72
C LEU A 317 22.59 -24.03 -20.39
N LEU A 318 23.26 -23.45 -21.37
CA LEU A 318 23.96 -22.17 -21.22
C LEU A 318 23.00 -21.03 -20.88
N LEU A 319 21.84 -20.97 -21.55
CA LEU A 319 20.82 -19.97 -21.30
C LEU A 319 20.23 -20.13 -19.89
N SER A 320 19.95 -21.36 -19.45
CA SER A 320 19.54 -21.67 -18.08
C SER A 320 20.57 -21.21 -17.05
N LYS A 321 21.86 -21.49 -17.30
CA LYS A 321 22.98 -21.06 -16.46
C LYS A 321 23.05 -19.53 -16.37
N LEU A 322 22.93 -18.82 -17.49
CA LEU A 322 22.94 -17.34 -17.56
C LEU A 322 21.75 -16.73 -16.79
N PHE A 323 20.55 -17.27 -16.95
CA PHE A 323 19.37 -16.80 -16.21
C PHE A 323 19.51 -17.01 -14.71
N ARG A 324 20.09 -18.14 -14.28
CA ARG A 324 20.36 -18.40 -12.86
C ARG A 324 21.29 -17.35 -12.25
N TYR A 325 22.29 -16.85 -12.98
CA TYR A 325 23.12 -15.73 -12.49
C TYR A 325 22.35 -14.41 -12.41
N THR A 326 21.51 -14.13 -13.40
CA THR A 326 20.74 -12.87 -13.48
C THR A 326 19.61 -12.81 -12.45
N THR A 327 19.03 -13.96 -12.08
CA THR A 327 17.84 -14.06 -11.22
C THR A 327 18.07 -14.68 -9.84
N GLY A 328 19.13 -15.48 -9.67
CA GLY A 328 19.28 -16.41 -8.55
C GLY A 328 20.22 -15.99 -7.42
N ARG A 329 20.92 -14.85 -7.50
CA ARG A 329 21.78 -14.37 -6.40
C ARG A 329 20.97 -13.48 -5.45
N LYS A 330 21.08 -13.74 -4.14
CA LYS A 330 20.45 -12.94 -3.05
C LYS A 330 20.60 -11.45 -3.36
N THR A 331 19.46 -10.76 -3.40
CA THR A 331 19.28 -9.38 -3.87
C THR A 331 20.01 -8.31 -3.06
N ASN A 332 20.68 -8.66 -1.95
CA ASN A 332 21.27 -7.68 -1.02
C ASN A 332 22.79 -7.48 -1.13
N ASP A 333 23.53 -8.29 -1.90
CA ASP A 333 24.97 -8.05 -2.08
C ASP A 333 25.24 -7.24 -3.36
N TYR A 334 25.77 -6.03 -3.21
CA TYR A 334 26.18 -5.16 -4.34
C TYR A 334 27.47 -5.62 -5.02
N PHE A 335 28.28 -6.41 -4.32
CA PHE A 335 29.59 -6.90 -4.75
C PHE A 335 29.59 -8.41 -4.96
N ASP A 336 30.50 -8.89 -5.81
CA ASP A 336 30.75 -10.30 -6.08
C ASP A 336 32.21 -10.54 -6.46
N THR A 337 32.66 -11.79 -6.46
CA THR A 337 34.03 -12.11 -6.89
C THR A 337 34.23 -11.85 -8.39
N ILE A 338 35.44 -11.46 -8.78
CA ILE A 338 35.83 -11.40 -10.20
C ILE A 338 35.63 -12.77 -10.87
N GLU A 339 35.88 -13.88 -10.17
CA GLU A 339 35.60 -15.23 -10.66
C GLU A 339 34.15 -15.38 -11.15
N ASN A 340 33.21 -14.94 -10.32
CA ASN A 340 31.79 -15.03 -10.58
C ASN A 340 31.35 -14.13 -11.74
N GLU A 341 31.94 -12.95 -11.87
CA GLU A 341 31.70 -12.04 -13.00
C GLU A 341 32.28 -12.62 -14.31
N LEU A 342 33.49 -13.20 -14.26
CA LEU A 342 34.13 -13.86 -15.40
C LEU A 342 33.36 -15.11 -15.84
N GLU A 343 32.83 -15.91 -14.91
CA GLU A 343 32.02 -17.09 -15.25
C GLU A 343 30.74 -16.69 -15.99
N MET A 344 30.10 -15.59 -15.56
CA MET A 344 28.93 -15.03 -16.22
C MET A 344 29.27 -14.51 -17.63
N VAL A 345 30.37 -13.75 -17.76
CA VAL A 345 30.88 -13.27 -19.06
C VAL A 345 31.22 -14.41 -20.00
N ALA A 346 31.90 -15.45 -19.52
CA ALA A 346 32.24 -16.63 -20.31
C ALA A 346 30.99 -17.39 -20.76
N THR A 347 29.99 -17.53 -19.88
CA THR A 347 28.71 -18.15 -20.22
C THR A 347 27.99 -17.35 -21.30
N TYR A 348 27.94 -16.01 -21.18
CA TYR A 348 27.35 -15.12 -22.18
C TYR A 348 28.05 -15.24 -23.54
N LEU A 349 29.39 -15.17 -23.56
CA LEU A 349 30.19 -15.31 -24.78
C LEU A 349 30.03 -16.68 -25.44
N GLN A 350 29.84 -17.75 -24.66
CA GLN A 350 29.57 -19.08 -25.19
C GLN A 350 28.19 -19.13 -25.87
N VAL A 351 27.15 -18.52 -25.28
CA VAL A 351 25.83 -18.43 -25.94
C VAL A 351 25.94 -17.69 -27.28
N GLU A 352 26.64 -16.54 -27.32
CA GLU A 352 26.86 -15.80 -28.56
C GLU A 352 27.75 -16.58 -29.54
N LYS A 353 28.70 -17.40 -29.08
CA LYS A 353 29.53 -18.24 -29.95
C LYS A 353 28.72 -19.32 -30.63
N VAL A 354 27.76 -19.94 -29.94
CA VAL A 354 26.83 -20.88 -30.59
C VAL A 354 26.03 -20.19 -31.69
N ARG A 355 25.60 -18.94 -31.45
CA ARG A 355 24.82 -18.14 -32.41
C ARG A 355 25.62 -17.63 -33.61
N PHE A 356 26.86 -17.18 -33.39
CA PHE A 356 27.73 -16.64 -34.45
C PHE A 356 28.64 -17.70 -35.09
N GLY A 357 28.67 -18.92 -34.55
CA GLY A 357 29.52 -20.01 -35.01
C GLY A 357 31.00 -19.64 -35.02
N ASP A 358 31.71 -20.05 -36.06
CA ASP A 358 33.16 -19.80 -36.21
C ASP A 358 33.53 -18.33 -36.42
N ARG A 359 32.54 -17.44 -36.55
CA ARG A 359 32.76 -16.00 -36.70
C ARG A 359 33.14 -15.32 -35.39
N LEU A 360 32.81 -15.90 -34.23
CA LEU A 360 33.17 -15.33 -32.93
C LEU A 360 34.28 -16.17 -32.27
N ARG A 361 35.41 -15.53 -31.99
CA ARG A 361 36.46 -16.07 -31.14
C ARG A 361 36.58 -15.22 -29.89
N PHE A 362 36.71 -15.87 -28.74
CA PHE A 362 36.97 -15.15 -27.50
C PHE A 362 38.04 -15.82 -26.66
N ASN A 363 38.74 -15.02 -25.85
CA ASN A 363 39.69 -15.48 -24.85
C ASN A 363 39.49 -14.73 -23.54
N VAL A 364 39.67 -15.43 -22.41
CA VAL A 364 39.63 -14.85 -21.07
C VAL A 364 40.96 -15.12 -20.39
N GLU A 365 41.69 -14.04 -20.11
CA GLU A 365 43.05 -14.06 -19.55
C GLU A 365 43.04 -13.41 -18.17
N VAL A 366 43.62 -14.08 -17.18
CA VAL A 366 43.84 -13.53 -15.84
C VAL A 366 45.31 -13.72 -15.51
N THR A 367 46.06 -12.62 -15.32
CA THR A 367 47.51 -12.67 -15.12
C THR A 367 47.89 -13.37 -13.81
N ASP A 368 47.15 -13.10 -12.73
CA ASP A 368 47.33 -13.72 -11.42
C ASP A 368 46.00 -14.35 -10.94
N PRO A 369 45.95 -15.68 -10.68
CA PRO A 369 44.78 -16.34 -10.13
C PRO A 369 44.22 -15.72 -8.85
N ALA A 370 45.05 -15.11 -7.99
CA ALA A 370 44.59 -14.48 -6.76
C ALA A 370 43.63 -13.30 -6.99
N LEU A 371 43.71 -12.65 -8.16
CA LEU A 371 42.80 -11.56 -8.52
C LEU A 371 41.35 -12.03 -8.62
N LYS A 372 41.11 -13.32 -8.88
CA LYS A 372 39.75 -13.87 -9.02
C LYS A 372 38.90 -13.74 -7.76
N GLU A 373 39.53 -13.68 -6.59
CA GLU A 373 38.85 -13.61 -5.29
C GLU A 373 38.43 -12.18 -4.92
N LEU A 374 38.99 -11.16 -5.57
CA LEU A 374 38.68 -9.76 -5.31
C LEU A 374 37.19 -9.47 -5.54
N GLN A 375 36.61 -8.67 -4.64
CA GLN A 375 35.21 -8.27 -4.70
C GLN A 375 35.05 -7.00 -5.55
N VAL A 376 34.28 -7.10 -6.62
CA VAL A 376 33.96 -5.97 -7.50
C VAL A 376 32.44 -5.79 -7.60
N PRO A 377 31.94 -4.61 -7.98
CA PRO A 377 30.51 -4.41 -8.13
C PRO A 377 29.95 -5.35 -9.20
N LYS A 378 28.78 -5.93 -8.95
CA LYS A 378 28.13 -6.84 -9.91
C LYS A 378 27.86 -6.15 -11.25
N PHE A 379 27.95 -6.92 -12.34
CA PHE A 379 27.57 -6.50 -13.69
C PHE A 379 28.39 -5.29 -14.17
N ILE A 380 29.71 -5.34 -14.04
CA ILE A 380 30.64 -4.33 -14.57
C ILE A 380 31.29 -4.77 -15.88
N LEU A 381 31.56 -6.06 -16.06
CA LEU A 381 32.18 -6.59 -17.28
C LEU A 381 31.13 -6.95 -18.33
N GLN A 382 30.00 -7.52 -17.92
CA GLN A 382 28.96 -7.97 -18.84
C GLN A 382 28.51 -6.86 -19.82
N PRO A 383 28.15 -5.63 -19.39
CA PRO A 383 27.68 -4.62 -20.34
C PRO A 383 28.75 -4.17 -21.34
N ILE A 384 30.03 -4.27 -20.98
CA ILE A 384 31.15 -3.96 -21.86
C ILE A 384 31.27 -5.05 -22.94
N VAL A 385 31.18 -6.31 -22.54
CA VAL A 385 31.22 -7.46 -23.46
C VAL A 385 30.00 -7.48 -24.38
N GLU A 386 28.82 -7.16 -23.86
CA GLU A 386 27.60 -6.99 -24.66
C GLU A 386 27.78 -5.89 -25.72
N ASN A 387 28.39 -4.76 -25.34
CA ASN A 387 28.70 -3.69 -26.28
C ASN A 387 29.72 -4.12 -27.34
N ALA A 388 30.75 -4.87 -26.97
CA ALA A 388 31.74 -5.41 -27.92
C ALA A 388 31.09 -6.34 -28.97
N ILE A 389 30.13 -7.20 -28.57
CA ILE A 389 29.37 -8.04 -29.50
C ILE A 389 28.44 -7.20 -30.39
N LYS A 390 27.64 -6.33 -29.77
CA LYS A 390 26.56 -5.59 -30.47
C LYS A 390 27.10 -4.55 -31.43
N HIS A 391 28.15 -3.82 -31.02
CA HIS A 391 28.69 -2.71 -31.78
C HIS A 391 30.01 -3.04 -32.49
N GLY A 392 30.74 -4.06 -32.03
CA GLY A 392 31.92 -4.61 -32.70
C GLY A 392 31.54 -5.73 -33.66
N VAL A 393 31.45 -6.95 -33.12
CA VAL A 393 31.34 -8.20 -33.91
C VAL A 393 30.13 -8.22 -34.85
N SER A 394 28.97 -7.75 -34.40
CA SER A 394 27.73 -7.78 -35.21
C SER A 394 27.79 -6.89 -36.46
N LYS A 395 28.69 -5.90 -36.50
CA LYS A 395 28.85 -4.97 -37.63
C LYS A 395 29.95 -5.39 -38.61
N MET A 396 30.73 -6.42 -38.27
CA MET A 396 31.81 -6.92 -39.10
C MET A 396 31.29 -8.01 -40.04
N ALA A 397 31.86 -8.10 -41.24
CA ALA A 397 31.68 -9.26 -42.12
C ALA A 397 32.65 -10.39 -41.75
N ASP A 398 33.88 -10.02 -41.38
CA ASP A 398 34.96 -10.93 -41.02
C ASP A 398 34.84 -11.52 -39.59
N GLN A 399 35.82 -12.30 -39.17
CA GLN A 399 35.87 -12.90 -37.82
C GLN A 399 35.99 -11.82 -36.73
N GLY A 400 35.07 -11.86 -35.77
CA GLY A 400 35.12 -11.07 -34.55
C GLY A 400 35.95 -11.75 -33.47
N GLN A 401 36.79 -10.96 -32.81
CA GLN A 401 37.62 -11.40 -31.69
C GLN A 401 37.33 -10.54 -30.46
N ILE A 402 37.07 -11.19 -29.32
CA ILE A 402 36.94 -10.53 -28.02
C ILE A 402 37.98 -11.10 -27.06
N VAL A 403 38.76 -10.24 -26.39
CA VAL A 403 39.71 -10.67 -25.36
C VAL A 403 39.40 -9.94 -24.07
N VAL A 404 39.03 -10.70 -23.04
CA VAL A 404 38.84 -10.18 -21.68
C VAL A 404 40.15 -10.44 -20.93
N ARG A 405 40.78 -9.39 -20.40
CA ARG A 405 42.04 -9.49 -19.67
C ARG A 405 41.92 -8.81 -18.32
N ILE A 406 42.26 -9.55 -17.27
CA ILE A 406 42.33 -9.06 -15.89
C ILE A 406 43.77 -9.09 -15.42
N TYR A 407 44.29 -7.96 -14.98
CA TYR A 407 45.67 -7.84 -14.51
C TYR A 407 45.80 -6.73 -13.47
N GLU A 408 46.92 -6.75 -12.75
CA GLU A 408 47.29 -5.71 -11.79
C GLU A 408 48.54 -4.99 -12.28
N GLU A 409 48.53 -3.67 -12.21
CA GLU A 409 49.69 -2.83 -12.54
C GLU A 409 49.69 -1.59 -11.64
N ASN A 410 50.83 -1.24 -11.05
CA ASN A 410 50.98 -0.04 -10.20
C ASN A 410 49.94 0.09 -9.06
N ASP A 411 49.52 -1.02 -8.43
CA ASP A 411 48.47 -1.07 -7.39
C ASP A 411 47.04 -0.77 -7.88
N TRP A 412 46.84 -0.83 -9.20
CA TRP A 412 45.53 -0.76 -9.85
C TRP A 412 45.13 -2.13 -10.41
N LEU A 413 43.88 -2.52 -10.13
CA LEU A 413 43.23 -3.61 -10.81
C LEU A 413 42.68 -3.10 -12.16
N HIS A 414 43.10 -3.75 -13.24
CA HIS A 414 42.61 -3.46 -14.58
C HIS A 414 41.70 -4.59 -15.08
N LEU A 415 40.51 -4.21 -15.51
CA LEU A 415 39.51 -5.07 -16.12
C LEU A 415 39.31 -4.61 -17.56
N CYS A 416 40.00 -5.25 -18.49
CA CYS A 416 40.07 -4.81 -19.88
C CYS A 416 39.29 -5.73 -20.82
N VAL A 417 38.51 -5.15 -21.73
CA VAL A 417 37.84 -5.88 -22.81
C VAL A 417 38.31 -5.30 -24.14
N HIS A 418 38.96 -6.12 -24.94
CA HIS A 418 39.39 -5.80 -26.29
C HIS A 418 38.43 -6.38 -27.32
N ASP A 419 38.16 -5.63 -28.39
CA ASP A 419 37.47 -6.12 -29.58
C ASP A 419 38.15 -5.64 -30.86
N ASN A 420 38.01 -6.39 -31.95
CA ASN A 420 38.55 -6.00 -33.27
C ASN A 420 37.52 -5.27 -34.16
N GLY A 421 36.43 -4.77 -33.57
CA GLY A 421 35.40 -4.02 -34.27
C GLY A 421 35.80 -2.60 -34.65
N PRO A 422 34.90 -1.84 -35.30
CA PRO A 422 35.15 -0.45 -35.67
C PRO A 422 35.47 0.41 -34.44
N ALA A 423 36.36 1.40 -34.63
CA ALA A 423 36.77 2.35 -33.61
C ALA A 423 35.59 3.08 -32.97
N PHE A 424 35.75 3.50 -31.71
CA PHE A 424 34.80 4.39 -31.05
C PHE A 424 34.77 5.75 -31.78
N PRO A 425 33.58 6.30 -32.11
CA PRO A 425 33.44 7.62 -32.72
C PRO A 425 33.96 8.73 -31.80
N ASP A 426 34.60 9.76 -32.37
CA ASP A 426 35.15 10.92 -31.64
C ASP A 426 34.11 11.72 -30.85
N THR A 427 32.84 11.65 -31.25
CA THR A 427 31.73 12.42 -30.65
C THR A 427 30.78 11.57 -29.78
N MET A 428 31.21 10.42 -29.28
CA MET A 428 30.32 9.62 -28.44
C MET A 428 29.97 10.34 -27.13
N GLY A 429 28.70 10.70 -26.97
CA GLY A 429 28.06 10.56 -25.68
C GLY A 429 28.01 9.06 -25.38
N ALA A 430 28.80 8.60 -24.41
CA ALA A 430 28.89 7.19 -24.04
C ALA A 430 27.48 6.57 -23.99
N GLY A 431 27.27 5.48 -24.75
CA GLY A 431 25.98 4.79 -24.77
C GLY A 431 25.51 4.45 -23.35
N TYR A 432 24.19 4.35 -23.14
CA TYR A 432 23.57 4.22 -21.82
C TYR A 432 24.27 3.20 -20.89
N GLY A 433 24.76 2.07 -21.44
CA GLY A 433 25.51 1.07 -20.70
C GLY A 433 26.88 1.52 -20.16
N ILE A 434 27.69 2.24 -20.96
CA ILE A 434 29.02 2.72 -20.52
C ILE A 434 28.85 3.86 -19.50
N ARG A 435 27.91 4.77 -19.74
CA ARG A 435 27.59 5.85 -18.79
C ARG A 435 27.10 5.30 -17.46
N SER A 436 26.25 4.28 -17.47
CA SER A 436 25.80 3.61 -16.24
C SER A 436 26.94 2.96 -15.47
N ILE A 437 27.98 2.44 -16.14
CA ILE A 437 29.17 1.90 -15.47
C ILE A 437 29.99 3.04 -14.86
N GLN A 438 30.23 4.14 -15.61
CA GLN A 438 30.94 5.31 -15.10
C GLN A 438 30.26 5.90 -13.86
N ASP A 439 28.93 6.10 -13.91
CA ASP A 439 28.14 6.60 -12.78
C ASP A 439 28.21 5.64 -11.58
N LYS A 440 28.16 4.32 -11.83
CA LYS A 440 28.31 3.29 -10.78
C LYS A 440 29.70 3.32 -10.14
N LEU A 441 30.77 3.42 -10.93
CA LEU A 441 32.15 3.48 -10.42
C LEU A 441 32.35 4.76 -9.58
N LYS A 442 31.89 5.91 -10.09
CA LYS A 442 31.99 7.19 -9.37
C LYS A 442 31.23 7.17 -8.04
N LEU A 443 30.07 6.52 -7.99
CA LEU A 443 29.28 6.39 -6.75
C LEU A 443 29.98 5.51 -5.70
N LEU A 444 30.64 4.43 -6.13
CA LEU A 444 31.20 3.41 -5.24
C LEU A 444 32.65 3.67 -4.83
N TYR A 445 33.42 4.33 -5.69
CA TYR A 445 34.87 4.52 -5.53
C TYR A 445 35.34 5.97 -5.70
N GLY A 446 34.45 6.90 -6.06
CA GLY A 446 34.83 8.30 -6.28
C GLY A 446 35.86 8.44 -7.40
N GLU A 447 37.02 9.00 -7.07
CA GLU A 447 38.16 9.18 -7.99
C GLU A 447 39.12 7.96 -8.01
N GLU A 448 38.91 6.97 -7.14
CA GLU A 448 39.74 5.74 -7.04
C GLU A 448 39.32 4.66 -8.06
N ALA A 449 38.41 4.99 -8.99
CA ALA A 449 38.08 4.16 -10.14
C ALA A 449 37.75 5.02 -11.36
N HIS A 450 38.19 4.58 -12.54
CA HIS A 450 37.86 5.23 -13.80
C HIS A 450 37.65 4.21 -14.92
N LEU A 451 36.94 4.65 -15.96
CA LEU A 451 36.70 3.89 -17.19
C LEU A 451 37.25 4.68 -18.36
N GLU A 452 38.10 4.04 -19.15
CA GLU A 452 38.71 4.60 -20.35
C GLU A 452 38.34 3.81 -21.59
N LEU A 453 38.22 4.52 -22.71
CA LEU A 453 38.01 3.96 -24.03
C LEU A 453 39.26 4.26 -24.86
N HIS A 454 39.92 3.22 -25.33
CA HIS A 454 41.11 3.33 -26.17
C HIS A 454 40.78 2.81 -27.56
N ASN A 455 41.23 3.52 -28.60
CA ASN A 455 41.14 3.06 -30.00
C ASN A 455 42.48 2.46 -30.48
N GLU A 456 43.60 2.96 -29.97
CA GLU A 456 44.97 2.62 -30.37
C GLU A 456 45.79 2.22 -29.14
N PRO A 457 46.74 1.24 -29.21
CA PRO A 457 47.13 0.44 -30.38
C PRO A 457 46.14 -0.71 -30.70
N ARG A 458 45.18 -0.97 -29.82
CA ARG A 458 44.04 -1.85 -30.04
C ARG A 458 42.83 -1.25 -29.37
N LYS A 459 41.66 -1.40 -30.00
CA LYS A 459 40.40 -0.98 -29.41
C LYS A 459 40.14 -1.72 -28.10
N SER A 460 39.90 -0.97 -27.03
CA SER A 460 39.62 -1.52 -25.72
C SER A 460 38.75 -0.62 -24.86
N VAL A 461 38.04 -1.25 -23.93
CA VAL A 461 37.42 -0.59 -22.78
C VAL A 461 38.16 -1.08 -21.55
N ASN A 462 38.76 -0.17 -20.79
CA ASN A 462 39.51 -0.48 -19.60
C ASN A 462 38.82 0.14 -18.38
N ILE A 463 38.47 -0.69 -17.39
CA ILE A 463 38.11 -0.22 -16.06
C ILE A 463 39.34 -0.38 -15.18
N SER A 464 39.76 0.70 -14.53
CA SER A 464 40.84 0.70 -13.55
C SER A 464 40.25 1.02 -12.18
N ILE A 465 40.55 0.19 -11.17
CA ILE A 465 40.11 0.39 -9.78
C ILE A 465 41.33 0.26 -8.87
N GLN A 466 41.55 1.23 -7.97
CA GLN A 466 42.65 1.16 -7.02
C GLN A 466 42.44 0.01 -6.03
N LYS A 467 43.46 -0.82 -5.83
CA LYS A 467 43.33 -2.05 -5.03
C LYS A 467 43.01 -1.76 -3.55
N SER A 468 43.54 -0.66 -3.01
CA SER A 468 43.21 -0.17 -1.66
C SER A 468 41.71 0.09 -1.46
N ALA A 469 41.04 0.63 -2.47
CA ALA A 469 39.61 0.96 -2.43
C ALA A 469 38.72 -0.30 -2.45
N ILE A 470 39.18 -1.36 -3.10
CA ILE A 470 38.52 -2.67 -3.11
C ILE A 470 38.53 -3.29 -1.71
N VAL A 471 39.68 -3.28 -1.06
CA VAL A 471 39.88 -3.88 0.28
C VAL A 471 39.10 -3.12 1.37
N GLN A 472 39.00 -1.78 1.27
CA GLN A 472 38.21 -0.97 2.21
C GLN A 472 36.70 -1.30 2.16
N ASN A 473 36.17 -1.54 0.96
CA ASN A 473 34.76 -1.90 0.79
C ASN A 473 34.43 -3.32 1.31
N ASP A 474 35.40 -4.23 1.31
CA ASP A 474 35.25 -5.54 1.96
C ASP A 474 35.14 -5.44 3.49
N GLN A 475 35.81 -4.47 4.12
CA GLN A 475 35.71 -4.24 5.57
C GLN A 475 34.42 -3.53 5.98
N ASN A 476 33.90 -2.62 5.16
CA ASN A 476 32.62 -1.94 5.41
C ASN A 476 31.39 -2.86 5.33
N LYS A 477 31.53 -4.08 4.79
CA LYS A 477 30.47 -5.11 4.75
C LYS A 477 30.02 -5.57 6.15
N TYR A 478 30.82 -5.31 7.19
CA TYR A 478 30.51 -5.61 8.59
C TYR A 478 30.10 -4.39 9.43
N ALA A 479 30.13 -3.18 8.87
CA ALA A 479 29.67 -1.99 9.55
C ALA A 479 28.15 -1.86 9.38
N ILE A 480 27.39 -2.39 10.35
CA ILE A 480 25.96 -2.07 10.50
C ILE A 480 25.88 -0.55 10.73
N PRO A 481 25.15 0.22 9.91
CA PRO A 481 24.88 1.60 10.24
C PRO A 481 23.97 1.63 11.47
N THR A 482 24.50 2.10 12.59
CA THR A 482 23.77 2.39 13.83
C THR A 482 22.75 3.50 13.66
#